data_AF-A0A1C5MPK1-F1
#
_entry.id   AF-A0A1C5MPK1-F1
#
_cell.length_a   1.000
_cell.length_b   1.000
_cell.length_c   1.000
_cell.angle_alpha   90.00
_cell.angle_beta   90.00
_cell.angle_gamma   90.00
#
_symmetry.space_group_name_H-M   'P 1'
#
loop_
_entity.id
_entity.type
_entity.pdbx_description
1 polymer ?
#
loop_
_entity_poly.entity_id
_entity_poly.type
_entity_poly.pdbx_seq_one_letter_code
_entity_poly.pdbx_strand_id
1 'polypeptide(L)'
;MGREHFVTCGQMKILERRADEDGLSYYQMMENAGTRAAEVIMETVDYRSIITRAGSVGDQGAGSSGKDVSAAPGKGAGNSAKPAYTGKPDISMTAAGDNSGIPEAKVAETAPAGTLLDKVIGDAGAAGAMKDKPAYIMTKGSNGFVSRVDKRSLQKKVLIFCGKGNNGGDGFVVARLLHDEGYAVKVVLVDGPPQTPNSITNFELLKERGISIADMVENDRALLELKEIPDVIVDPIYGTGFRGKLRGNGLRAAIYINSFSVNSGNLPAHKDTMVVAIDIPSGLGGDLTDEKELETRSVSAHCTVTFHAKKPVHLQKFAAPYCGKIVVADIGIDEERLWKVEVW
;
A
#
# COMPACT_ATOMS: atom_id res chain seq x y z
N MET A 1 18.32 -14.96 -18.25
CA MET A 1 17.49 -14.96 -17.03
C MET A 1 18.36 -14.42 -15.91
N GLY A 2 18.08 -13.20 -15.42
CA GLY A 2 18.75 -12.68 -14.23
C GLY A 2 18.37 -13.55 -13.03
N ARG A 3 19.35 -13.93 -12.20
CA ARG A 3 19.05 -14.65 -10.95
C ARG A 3 18.27 -13.68 -10.06
N GLU A 4 17.10 -14.07 -9.56
CA GLU A 4 16.45 -13.28 -8.52
C GLU A 4 17.33 -13.33 -7.27
N HIS A 5 17.82 -12.16 -6.85
CA HIS A 5 18.64 -12.02 -5.66
C HIS A 5 17.75 -11.91 -4.42
N PHE A 6 18.04 -12.74 -3.43
CA PHE A 6 17.48 -12.63 -2.10
C PHE A 6 18.60 -12.73 -1.06
N VAL A 7 18.36 -12.12 0.10
CA VAL A 7 19.30 -12.12 1.21
C VAL A 7 18.54 -12.38 2.50
N THR A 8 19.15 -13.11 3.43
CA THR A 8 18.64 -13.23 4.79
C THR A 8 18.61 -11.87 5.49
N CYS A 9 17.82 -11.73 6.55
CA CYS A 9 17.81 -10.55 7.41
C CYS A 9 19.22 -10.23 7.95
N GLY A 10 19.99 -11.28 8.26
CA GLY A 10 21.37 -11.15 8.71
C GLY A 10 22.29 -10.57 7.63
N GLN A 11 22.20 -11.10 6.41
CA GLN A 11 22.95 -10.59 5.26
C GLN A 11 22.58 -9.15 4.92
N MET A 12 21.28 -8.79 4.98
CA MET A 12 20.85 -7.41 4.74
C MET A 12 21.51 -6.43 5.72
N LYS A 13 21.55 -6.76 7.01
CA LYS A 13 22.22 -5.91 8.03
C LYS A 13 23.72 -5.73 7.76
N ILE A 14 24.37 -6.73 7.19
CA ILE A 14 25.79 -6.62 6.79
C ILE A 14 25.94 -5.68 5.60
N LEU A 15 25.03 -5.77 4.61
CA LEU A 15 25.02 -4.89 3.44
C LEU A 15 24.77 -3.43 3.84
N GLU A 16 23.78 -3.17 4.69
CA GLU A 16 23.48 -1.83 5.22
C GLU A 16 24.69 -1.25 5.97
N ARG A 17 25.36 -2.05 6.81
CA ARG A 17 26.56 -1.60 7.52
C ARG A 17 27.69 -1.22 6.57
N ARG A 18 27.97 -2.05 5.56
CA ARG A 18 29.01 -1.77 4.57
C ARG A 18 28.67 -0.53 3.74
N ALA A 19 27.39 -0.32 3.42
CA ALA A 19 26.95 0.87 2.72
C ALA A 19 27.20 2.14 3.55
N ASP A 20 26.93 2.09 4.86
CA ASP A 20 27.22 3.18 5.81
C ASP A 20 28.72 3.45 5.93
N GLU A 21 29.55 2.41 6.06
CA GLU A 21 31.02 2.51 6.06
C GLU A 21 31.58 3.13 4.77
N ASP A 22 30.87 2.94 3.64
CA ASP A 22 31.23 3.49 2.32
C ASP A 22 30.54 4.82 2.00
N GLY A 23 29.87 5.45 2.97
CA GLY A 23 29.35 6.81 2.88
C GLY A 23 27.87 6.95 2.53
N LEU A 24 27.12 5.85 2.35
CA LEU A 24 25.67 5.87 2.26
C LEU A 24 25.08 5.64 3.65
N SER A 25 24.84 6.73 4.38
CA SER A 25 24.43 6.65 5.78
C SER A 25 23.12 5.89 5.99
N TYR A 26 22.93 5.28 7.16
CA TYR A 26 21.64 4.68 7.53
C TYR A 26 20.45 5.65 7.41
N TYR A 27 20.67 6.95 7.63
CA TYR A 27 19.63 7.96 7.45
C TYR A 27 19.27 8.12 5.97
N GLN A 28 20.26 8.21 5.08
CA GLN A 28 20.02 8.27 3.63
C GLN A 28 19.34 7.01 3.11
N MET A 29 19.73 5.82 3.58
CA MET A 29 19.05 4.57 3.22
C MET A 29 17.57 4.58 3.64
N MET A 30 17.25 5.09 4.84
CA MET A 30 15.87 5.25 5.32
C MET A 30 15.07 6.26 4.47
N GLU A 31 15.64 7.42 4.13
CA GLU A 31 14.99 8.38 3.22
C GLU A 31 14.74 7.76 1.84
N ASN A 32 15.70 7.02 1.29
CA ASN A 32 15.54 6.34 0.01
C ASN A 32 14.42 5.28 0.09
N ALA A 33 14.45 4.44 1.12
CA ALA A 33 13.46 3.39 1.37
C ALA A 33 12.04 3.97 1.47
N GLY A 34 11.85 4.98 2.32
CA GLY A 34 10.56 5.64 2.48
C GLY A 34 10.10 6.39 1.23
N THR A 35 11.02 7.01 0.48
CA THR A 35 10.70 7.68 -0.79
C THR A 35 10.17 6.68 -1.81
N ARG A 36 10.87 5.54 -2.01
CA ARG A 36 10.41 4.51 -2.95
C ARG A 36 9.09 3.88 -2.52
N ALA A 37 8.90 3.66 -1.23
CA ALA A 37 7.62 3.17 -0.72
C ALA A 37 6.48 4.17 -0.97
N ALA A 38 6.71 5.47 -0.76
CA ALA A 38 5.73 6.52 -1.05
C ALA A 38 5.39 6.57 -2.55
N GLU A 39 6.39 6.52 -3.43
CA GLU A 39 6.19 6.46 -4.89
C GLU A 39 5.28 5.29 -5.29
N VAL A 40 5.57 4.07 -4.80
CA VAL A 40 4.75 2.89 -5.08
C VAL A 40 3.31 3.08 -4.57
N ILE A 41 3.13 3.68 -3.39
CA ILE A 41 1.79 3.96 -2.84
C ILE A 41 1.04 4.94 -3.74
N MET A 42 1.67 6.04 -4.14
CA MET A 42 1.06 7.05 -5.00
C MET A 42 0.64 6.46 -6.36
N GLU A 43 1.56 5.77 -7.03
CA GLU A 43 1.29 5.10 -8.31
C GLU A 43 0.10 4.13 -8.20
N THR A 44 0.04 3.38 -7.10
CA THR A 44 -1.00 2.35 -6.94
C THR A 44 -2.37 2.96 -6.62
N VAL A 45 -2.41 4.02 -5.81
CA VAL A 45 -3.66 4.75 -5.51
C VAL A 45 -4.21 5.45 -6.74
N ASP A 46 -3.34 6.12 -7.50
CA ASP A 46 -3.73 6.85 -8.70
C ASP A 46 -4.23 5.91 -9.78
N TYR A 47 -3.55 4.79 -10.00
CA TYR A 47 -4.00 3.76 -10.94
C TYR A 47 -5.40 3.23 -10.60
N ARG A 48 -5.67 2.97 -9.31
CA ARG A 48 -7.02 2.56 -8.87
C ARG A 48 -8.06 3.64 -9.10
N SER A 49 -7.72 4.90 -8.82
CA SER A 49 -8.63 6.03 -9.04
C SER A 49 -9.06 6.15 -10.51
N ILE A 50 -8.15 5.84 -11.45
CA ILE A 50 -8.43 5.83 -12.90
C ILE A 50 -9.39 4.69 -13.25
N ILE A 51 -9.15 3.47 -12.78
CA ILE A 51 -10.00 2.31 -13.11
C ILE A 51 -11.41 2.48 -12.55
N THR A 52 -11.56 2.93 -11.30
CA THR A 52 -12.89 3.14 -10.70
C THR A 52 -13.69 4.21 -11.47
N ARG A 53 -13.01 5.26 -11.97
CA ARG A 53 -13.64 6.28 -12.83
C ARG A 53 -14.00 5.72 -14.22
N ALA A 54 -13.17 4.87 -14.81
CA ALA A 54 -13.47 4.26 -16.11
C ALA A 54 -14.62 3.24 -16.04
N GLY A 55 -14.70 2.46 -14.96
CA GLY A 55 -15.76 1.46 -14.74
C GLY A 55 -17.13 2.06 -14.44
N SER A 56 -17.19 3.29 -13.91
CA SER A 56 -18.45 4.01 -13.63
C SER A 56 -19.05 4.73 -14.85
N VAL A 57 -18.32 4.80 -15.97
CA VAL A 57 -18.80 5.34 -17.25
C VAL A 57 -19.43 4.25 -18.15
N GLY A 58 -19.28 2.97 -17.79
CA GLY A 58 -19.69 1.83 -18.62
C GLY A 58 -21.08 1.21 -18.34
N ASP A 59 -21.81 1.65 -17.31
CA ASP A 59 -23.10 1.05 -16.93
C ASP A 59 -24.25 2.08 -16.98
N GLN A 60 -24.53 2.60 -18.16
CA GLN A 60 -25.84 3.14 -18.49
C GLN A 60 -26.24 2.67 -19.88
N GLY A 61 -26.97 1.55 -19.96
CA GLY A 61 -27.53 1.12 -21.22
C GLY A 61 -28.11 -0.29 -21.27
N ALA A 62 -29.14 -0.59 -20.48
CA ALA A 62 -30.24 -1.46 -20.90
C ALA A 62 -31.37 -1.42 -19.85
N GLY A 63 -32.34 -0.52 -20.06
CA GLY A 63 -33.64 -0.66 -19.44
C GLY A 63 -34.45 -1.76 -20.16
N SER A 64 -35.03 -2.69 -19.42
CA SER A 64 -36.26 -3.36 -19.84
C SER A 64 -37.07 -3.83 -18.63
N SER A 65 -38.20 -3.15 -18.43
CA SER A 65 -39.52 -3.65 -18.04
C SER A 65 -39.62 -4.94 -17.23
N GLY A 66 -40.19 -4.82 -16.03
CA GLY A 66 -40.55 -5.94 -15.17
C GLY A 66 -41.68 -6.82 -15.71
N LYS A 67 -41.78 -8.00 -15.09
CA LYS A 67 -43.02 -8.74 -14.84
C LYS A 67 -42.81 -9.69 -13.66
N ASP A 68 -43.66 -9.53 -12.65
CA ASP A 68 -43.88 -10.47 -11.55
C ASP A 68 -44.36 -11.83 -12.05
N VAL A 69 -43.88 -12.93 -11.45
CA VAL A 69 -44.71 -14.11 -11.12
C VAL A 69 -44.16 -14.82 -9.86
N SER A 70 -45.10 -15.23 -9.02
CA SER A 70 -45.06 -15.82 -7.68
C SER A 70 -44.59 -17.29 -7.52
N ALA A 71 -44.08 -17.58 -6.31
CA ALA A 71 -44.28 -18.76 -5.41
C ALA A 71 -43.89 -20.22 -5.80
N ALA A 72 -42.82 -20.72 -5.14
CA ALA A 72 -42.60 -21.95 -4.31
C ALA A 72 -43.40 -23.28 -4.51
N PRO A 73 -43.01 -24.43 -3.87
CA PRO A 73 -41.70 -25.03 -3.53
C PRO A 73 -41.58 -26.55 -3.88
N GLY A 74 -40.39 -27.15 -3.81
CA GLY A 74 -40.21 -28.61 -3.98
C GLY A 74 -38.92 -29.18 -3.34
N LYS A 75 -39.11 -30.17 -2.45
CA LYS A 75 -38.12 -30.92 -1.67
C LYS A 75 -37.26 -31.87 -2.53
N GLY A 76 -36.06 -32.24 -2.06
CA GLY A 76 -35.36 -33.45 -2.51
C GLY A 76 -33.94 -33.59 -1.97
N ALA A 77 -33.70 -34.64 -1.19
CA ALA A 77 -32.46 -34.97 -0.49
C ALA A 77 -31.42 -35.68 -1.38
N GLY A 78 -30.15 -35.70 -0.92
CA GLY A 78 -29.34 -36.93 -0.98
C GLY A 78 -28.03 -36.92 -1.77
N ASN A 79 -26.95 -37.11 -1.01
CA ASN A 79 -25.76 -37.93 -1.30
C ASN A 79 -24.52 -37.36 -2.02
N SER A 80 -23.43 -37.30 -1.23
CA SER A 80 -22.09 -37.88 -1.46
C SER A 80 -21.48 -37.89 -2.87
N ALA A 81 -20.32 -37.25 -3.02
CA ALA A 81 -19.01 -37.87 -3.35
C ALA A 81 -18.05 -36.84 -3.97
N LYS A 82 -16.79 -36.81 -3.48
CA LYS A 82 -15.62 -36.36 -4.26
C LYS A 82 -15.36 -37.39 -5.39
N PRO A 83 -14.73 -37.03 -6.53
CA PRO A 83 -13.27 -37.12 -6.58
C PRO A 83 -12.53 -36.16 -7.54
N ALA A 84 -11.21 -36.15 -7.34
CA ALA A 84 -10.12 -36.07 -8.33
C ALA A 84 -9.83 -34.78 -9.12
N TYR A 85 -8.60 -34.31 -8.86
CA TYR A 85 -7.75 -33.44 -9.66
C TYR A 85 -7.19 -34.23 -10.86
N THR A 86 -7.23 -33.69 -12.09
CA THR A 86 -6.37 -34.12 -13.21
C THR A 86 -6.05 -32.94 -14.15
N GLY A 87 -4.76 -32.74 -14.43
CA GLY A 87 -4.21 -32.32 -15.74
C GLY A 87 -4.37 -30.87 -16.26
N LYS A 88 -3.23 -30.20 -16.50
CA LYS A 88 -3.04 -28.94 -17.27
C LYS A 88 -3.35 -29.09 -18.79
N PRO A 89 -3.28 -28.00 -19.60
CA PRO A 89 -2.00 -27.57 -20.23
C PRO A 89 -1.77 -26.04 -20.07
N ASP A 90 -0.61 -25.52 -19.65
CA ASP A 90 0.65 -25.25 -20.38
C ASP A 90 0.51 -24.66 -21.79
N ILE A 91 0.83 -23.36 -21.94
CA ILE A 91 1.59 -22.85 -23.09
C ILE A 91 2.43 -21.64 -22.63
N SER A 92 3.75 -21.84 -22.57
CA SER A 92 4.75 -20.79 -22.71
C SER A 92 5.37 -20.93 -24.11
N MET A 93 5.68 -19.82 -24.77
CA MET A 93 7.04 -19.49 -25.19
C MET A 93 7.08 -18.38 -26.26
N THR A 94 8.09 -17.55 -26.07
CA THR A 94 8.69 -16.52 -26.91
C THR A 94 9.13 -17.00 -28.29
N ALA A 95 9.14 -16.11 -29.29
CA ALA A 95 10.13 -16.15 -30.38
C ALA A 95 10.40 -14.75 -30.95
N ALA A 96 11.68 -14.45 -31.17
CA ALA A 96 12.19 -13.32 -31.94
C ALA A 96 12.25 -13.69 -33.43
N GLY A 97 12.15 -12.71 -34.34
CA GLY A 97 12.47 -12.92 -35.76
C GLY A 97 11.89 -11.89 -36.74
N ASP A 98 12.71 -10.87 -37.02
CA ASP A 98 12.98 -10.22 -38.31
C ASP A 98 11.96 -9.38 -39.10
N ASN A 99 12.55 -8.39 -39.79
CA ASN A 99 12.03 -7.21 -40.47
C ASN A 99 11.66 -7.49 -41.94
N SER A 100 10.51 -7.02 -42.44
CA SER A 100 10.32 -6.44 -43.81
C SER A 100 8.83 -6.19 -44.15
N GLY A 101 8.51 -4.97 -44.62
CA GLY A 101 7.35 -4.73 -45.52
C GLY A 101 6.11 -3.95 -44.99
N ILE A 102 6.22 -2.62 -44.82
CA ILE A 102 5.40 -1.49 -45.38
C ILE A 102 3.91 -1.79 -45.74
N PRO A 103 2.88 -0.93 -45.41
CA PRO A 103 2.90 0.54 -45.58
C PRO A 103 2.35 1.44 -44.47
N GLU A 104 2.88 2.67 -44.49
CA GLU A 104 2.37 3.88 -43.85
C GLU A 104 0.95 4.24 -44.33
N ALA A 105 0.09 4.69 -43.40
CA ALA A 105 -1.14 5.39 -43.75
C ALA A 105 -1.49 6.49 -42.72
N LYS A 106 -1.12 7.72 -43.12
CA LYS A 106 -1.83 9.00 -43.05
C LYS A 106 -2.45 9.50 -41.73
N VAL A 107 -1.86 10.63 -41.32
CA VAL A 107 -2.42 11.77 -40.59
C VAL A 107 -3.86 12.11 -41.04
N ALA A 108 -4.74 12.32 -40.07
CA ALA A 108 -5.92 13.18 -40.19
C ALA A 108 -6.01 14.09 -38.96
N GLU A 109 -5.90 15.40 -39.20
CA GLU A 109 -6.14 16.47 -38.23
C GLU A 109 -7.63 16.85 -38.12
N THR A 110 -7.92 17.57 -37.02
CA THR A 110 -9.05 18.47 -36.70
C THR A 110 -10.29 17.84 -36.04
N ALA A 111 -10.92 18.37 -34.98
CA ALA A 111 -10.68 19.43 -33.97
C ALA A 111 -11.83 19.31 -32.90
N PRO A 112 -12.07 20.30 -32.01
CA PRO A 112 -11.65 20.38 -30.61
C PRO A 112 -12.77 20.09 -29.58
N ALA A 113 -12.40 19.81 -28.33
CA ALA A 113 -13.29 20.03 -27.18
C ALA A 113 -12.49 20.50 -25.96
N GLY A 114 -12.35 21.83 -25.84
CA GLY A 114 -12.39 22.46 -24.51
C GLY A 114 -13.75 22.15 -23.87
N THR A 115 -13.96 22.16 -22.56
CA THR A 115 -13.42 22.99 -21.48
C THR A 115 -13.90 22.34 -20.18
N LEU A 116 -13.10 22.43 -19.12
CA LEU A 116 -13.53 22.81 -17.76
C LEU A 116 -12.29 22.83 -16.85
N LEU A 117 -11.39 23.77 -17.17
CA LEU A 117 -10.52 24.39 -16.20
C LEU A 117 -10.97 25.85 -16.05
N ASP A 118 -10.93 26.28 -14.79
CA ASP A 118 -10.93 27.64 -14.27
C ASP A 118 -12.24 28.44 -14.14
N LYS A 119 -12.59 28.65 -12.88
CA LYS A 119 -12.70 30.01 -12.30
C LYS A 119 -12.30 29.95 -10.83
N VAL A 120 -11.03 30.21 -10.53
CA VAL A 120 -10.58 30.65 -9.21
C VAL A 120 -11.04 32.11 -9.07
N ILE A 121 -12.04 32.35 -8.24
CA ILE A 121 -12.33 33.69 -7.74
C ILE A 121 -11.48 33.86 -6.49
N GLY A 122 -10.46 34.70 -6.59
CA GLY A 122 -9.58 35.04 -5.47
C GLY A 122 -10.27 35.94 -4.46
N ASP A 123 -9.78 35.87 -3.22
CA ASP A 123 -9.64 37.07 -2.40
C ASP A 123 -8.23 37.05 -1.82
N ALA A 124 -7.41 37.99 -2.30
CA ALA A 124 -6.14 38.34 -1.71
C ALA A 124 -6.39 39.38 -0.62
N GLY A 125 -6.03 39.08 0.62
CA GLY A 125 -6.15 40.02 1.72
C GLY A 125 -5.53 39.52 3.02
N ALA A 126 -4.38 40.12 3.36
CA ALA A 126 -3.67 40.10 4.64
C ALA A 126 -2.94 38.82 5.07
N ALA A 127 -1.61 38.93 5.09
CA ALA A 127 -0.71 38.07 5.84
C ALA A 127 -1.04 38.13 7.34
N GLY A 128 -1.40 36.99 7.93
CA GLY A 128 -1.67 36.86 9.35
C GLY A 128 -2.50 35.63 9.68
N ALA A 129 -1.87 34.63 10.30
CA ALA A 129 -2.46 33.43 10.91
C ALA A 129 -3.33 32.52 10.00
N MET A 130 -2.70 31.52 9.38
CA MET A 130 -3.44 30.36 8.84
C MET A 130 -3.97 29.52 10.01
N LYS A 131 -5.25 29.70 10.35
CA LYS A 131 -6.06 28.71 11.08
C LYS A 131 -7.18 28.23 10.16
N ASP A 132 -7.11 26.96 9.78
CA ASP A 132 -8.21 26.04 9.44
C ASP A 132 -9.50 26.64 8.86
N LYS A 133 -9.45 27.23 7.66
CA LYS A 133 -10.67 27.47 6.87
C LYS A 133 -10.86 26.37 5.82
N PRO A 134 -12.01 25.69 5.76
CA PRO A 134 -12.31 24.76 4.67
C PRO A 134 -12.29 25.48 3.32
N ALA A 135 -11.49 24.97 2.38
CA ALA A 135 -11.58 25.36 0.98
C ALA A 135 -12.62 24.46 0.30
N TYR A 136 -13.64 25.04 -0.33
CA TYR A 136 -14.68 24.28 -1.04
C TYR A 136 -14.47 24.33 -2.55
N ILE A 137 -14.83 23.25 -3.25
CA ILE A 137 -15.05 23.27 -4.71
C ILE A 137 -16.54 23.11 -5.02
N MET A 138 -16.94 23.68 -6.16
CA MET A 138 -18.30 23.57 -6.68
C MET A 138 -18.31 22.48 -7.74
N THR A 139 -18.98 21.37 -7.47
CA THR A 139 -19.17 20.29 -8.45
C THR A 139 -20.61 20.29 -8.97
N LYS A 140 -20.79 20.25 -10.28
CA LYS A 140 -22.11 20.21 -10.93
C LYS A 140 -22.48 18.76 -11.25
N GLY A 141 -23.47 18.21 -10.57
CA GLY A 141 -23.99 16.88 -10.85
C GLY A 141 -24.78 16.84 -12.17
N SER A 142 -25.02 15.62 -12.69
CA SER A 142 -25.72 15.33 -13.95
C SER A 142 -27.12 15.96 -14.01
N ASN A 143 -27.76 16.18 -12.86
CA ASN A 143 -29.08 16.81 -12.72
C ASN A 143 -29.01 18.35 -12.57
N GLY A 144 -27.86 18.96 -12.81
CA GLY A 144 -27.64 20.41 -12.69
C GLY A 144 -27.45 20.94 -11.27
N PHE A 145 -27.53 20.08 -10.25
CA PHE A 145 -27.31 20.45 -8.84
C PHE A 145 -25.84 20.76 -8.60
N VAL A 146 -25.55 21.92 -8.00
CA VAL A 146 -24.19 22.32 -7.61
C VAL A 146 -24.02 22.08 -6.12
N SER A 147 -23.13 21.17 -5.74
CA SER A 147 -22.77 20.91 -4.34
C SER A 147 -21.46 21.60 -3.99
N ARG A 148 -21.38 22.15 -2.77
CA ARG A 148 -20.12 22.54 -2.13
C ARG A 148 -19.48 21.29 -1.54
N VAL A 149 -18.35 20.88 -2.09
CA VAL A 149 -17.56 19.77 -1.57
C VAL A 149 -16.33 20.36 -0.89
N ASP A 150 -16.10 20.01 0.38
CA ASP A 150 -14.86 20.41 1.08
C ASP A 150 -13.68 19.74 0.34
N LYS A 151 -12.68 20.50 -0.08
CA LYS A 151 -11.49 19.95 -0.76
C LYS A 151 -10.84 18.84 0.07
N ARG A 152 -10.91 18.91 1.41
CA ARG A 152 -10.41 17.86 2.30
C ARG A 152 -11.15 16.54 2.15
N SER A 153 -12.43 16.58 1.79
CA SER A 153 -13.22 15.36 1.53
C SER A 153 -12.85 14.65 0.22
N LEU A 154 -12.00 15.27 -0.61
CA LEU A 154 -11.47 14.69 -1.85
C LEU A 154 -10.04 14.16 -1.69
N GLN A 155 -9.37 14.48 -0.57
CA GLN A 155 -8.04 13.98 -0.30
C GLN A 155 -8.08 12.48 -0.05
N LYS A 156 -7.11 11.78 -0.62
CA LYS A 156 -6.90 10.36 -0.35
C LYS A 156 -6.44 10.18 1.09
N LYS A 157 -7.12 9.31 1.82
CA LYS A 157 -6.90 9.08 3.25
C LYS A 157 -5.91 7.95 3.44
N VAL A 158 -4.82 8.24 4.16
CA VAL A 158 -3.76 7.27 4.44
C VAL A 158 -3.61 7.09 5.92
N LEU A 159 -3.67 5.84 6.37
CA LEU A 159 -3.47 5.46 7.76
C LEU A 159 -2.20 4.62 7.87
N ILE A 160 -1.24 5.06 8.67
CA ILE A 160 0.10 4.44 8.74
C ILE A 160 0.35 3.95 10.17
N PHE A 161 0.65 2.67 10.33
CA PHE A 161 0.93 2.05 11.62
C PHE A 161 2.44 1.94 11.86
N CYS A 162 3.02 2.90 12.57
CA CYS A 162 4.46 2.90 12.82
C CYS A 162 4.81 2.15 14.10
N GLY A 163 5.74 1.22 13.99
CA GLY A 163 6.44 0.67 15.14
C GLY A 163 7.53 1.63 15.63
N LYS A 164 8.20 1.26 16.72
CA LYS A 164 9.24 2.09 17.34
C LYS A 164 10.65 1.95 16.74
N GLY A 165 10.84 1.02 15.80
CA GLY A 165 12.14 0.70 15.19
C GLY A 165 12.40 1.40 13.86
N ASN A 166 13.38 0.90 13.10
CA ASN A 166 13.73 1.44 11.77
C ASN A 166 12.58 1.33 10.76
N ASN A 167 11.84 0.21 10.74
CA ASN A 167 10.69 0.06 9.83
C ASN A 167 9.66 1.19 10.05
N GLY A 168 9.38 1.53 11.31
CA GLY A 168 8.53 2.67 11.65
C GLY A 168 9.11 4.02 11.23
N GLY A 169 10.44 4.13 11.18
CA GLY A 169 11.17 5.26 10.60
C GLY A 169 10.91 5.43 9.11
N ASP A 170 11.00 4.33 8.35
CA ASP A 170 10.61 4.31 6.92
C ASP A 170 9.15 4.75 6.77
N GLY A 171 8.28 4.29 7.67
CA GLY A 171 6.88 4.72 7.76
C GLY A 171 6.69 6.22 8.00
N PHE A 172 7.54 6.86 8.83
CA PHE A 172 7.48 8.31 9.03
C PHE A 172 7.95 9.08 7.79
N VAL A 173 8.95 8.59 7.06
CA VAL A 173 9.33 9.16 5.76
C VAL A 173 8.15 9.10 4.78
N VAL A 174 7.53 7.92 4.64
CA VAL A 174 6.33 7.73 3.80
C VAL A 174 5.23 8.72 4.20
N ALA A 175 4.95 8.84 5.51
CA ALA A 175 3.92 9.73 6.02
C ALA A 175 4.16 11.20 5.65
N ARG A 176 5.40 11.69 5.80
CA ARG A 176 5.78 13.06 5.45
C ARG A 176 5.61 13.32 3.97
N LEU A 177 6.10 12.42 3.12
CA LEU A 177 6.05 12.60 1.67
C LEU A 177 4.62 12.55 1.12
N LEU A 178 3.80 11.60 1.56
CA LEU A 178 2.40 11.54 1.15
C LEU A 178 1.63 12.78 1.64
N HIS A 179 1.91 13.28 2.83
CA HIS A 179 1.32 14.52 3.31
C HIS A 179 1.72 15.73 2.46
N ASP A 180 3.00 15.83 2.09
CA ASP A 180 3.53 16.91 1.25
C ASP A 180 2.90 16.86 -0.16
N GLU A 181 2.51 15.68 -0.64
CA GLU A 181 1.74 15.45 -1.88
C GLU A 181 0.20 15.62 -1.70
N GLY A 182 -0.25 16.10 -0.55
CA GLY A 182 -1.64 16.51 -0.31
C GLY A 182 -2.59 15.38 0.13
N TYR A 183 -2.07 14.21 0.53
CA TYR A 183 -2.87 13.15 1.14
C TYR A 183 -3.27 13.52 2.57
N ALA A 184 -4.44 13.06 3.00
CA ALA A 184 -4.89 13.16 4.39
C ALA A 184 -4.25 12.03 5.21
N VAL A 185 -3.06 12.28 5.75
CA VAL A 185 -2.26 11.29 6.48
C VAL A 185 -2.58 11.31 7.98
N LYS A 186 -2.76 10.13 8.56
CA LYS A 186 -2.78 9.89 10.01
C LYS A 186 -1.78 8.79 10.36
N VAL A 187 -0.98 9.02 11.39
CA VAL A 187 -0.03 8.05 11.92
C VAL A 187 -0.54 7.47 13.24
N VAL A 188 -0.40 6.17 13.40
CA VAL A 188 -0.65 5.43 14.64
C VAL A 188 0.67 4.89 15.16
N LEU A 189 1.08 5.34 16.34
CA LEU A 189 2.21 4.78 17.07
C LEU A 189 1.74 3.52 17.79
N VAL A 190 2.18 2.36 17.32
CA VAL A 190 1.69 1.06 17.82
C VAL A 190 2.28 0.73 19.19
N ASP A 191 3.59 0.92 19.34
CA ASP A 191 4.33 0.62 20.57
C ASP A 191 4.95 1.88 21.19
N GLY A 192 4.32 3.03 20.97
CA GLY A 192 4.77 4.34 21.44
C GLY A 192 5.78 5.03 20.51
N PRO A 193 6.44 6.11 20.97
CA PRO A 193 7.40 6.89 20.19
C PRO A 193 8.60 6.08 19.66
N PRO A 194 9.24 6.51 18.57
CA PRO A 194 10.41 5.83 18.03
C PRO A 194 11.59 5.80 19.00
N GLN A 195 12.43 4.77 18.85
CA GLN A 195 13.57 4.52 19.72
C GLN A 195 14.92 4.49 18.98
N THR A 196 14.92 4.43 17.65
CA THR A 196 16.16 4.46 16.87
C THR A 196 16.48 5.88 16.39
N PRO A 197 17.76 6.28 16.29
CA PRO A 197 18.14 7.66 15.99
C PRO A 197 17.51 8.22 14.70
N ASN A 198 17.51 7.43 13.63
CA ASN A 198 16.95 7.86 12.34
C ASN A 198 15.42 7.96 12.39
N SER A 199 14.74 7.02 13.05
CA SER A 199 13.29 7.08 13.25
C SER A 199 12.87 8.26 14.13
N ILE A 200 13.65 8.59 15.16
CA ILE A 200 13.43 9.78 15.99
C ILE A 200 13.55 11.04 15.15
N THR A 201 14.63 11.18 14.37
CA THR A 201 14.83 12.32 13.47
C THR A 201 13.64 12.48 12.52
N ASN A 202 13.20 11.39 11.90
CA ASN A 202 12.09 11.40 10.98
C ASN A 202 10.73 11.70 11.61
N PHE A 203 10.54 11.29 12.87
CA PHE A 203 9.35 11.63 13.64
C PHE A 203 9.31 13.10 14.04
N GLU A 204 10.44 13.73 14.36
CA GLU A 204 10.50 15.18 14.59
C GLU A 204 10.10 15.96 13.33
N LEU A 205 10.67 15.61 12.17
CA LEU A 205 10.30 16.19 10.88
C LEU A 205 8.81 16.00 10.53
N LEU A 206 8.21 14.89 11.01
CA LEU A 206 6.80 14.60 10.82
C LEU A 206 5.92 15.51 11.66
N LYS A 207 6.29 15.75 12.93
CA LYS A 207 5.56 16.65 13.83
C LYS A 207 5.53 18.08 13.31
N GLU A 208 6.61 18.54 12.68
CA GLU A 208 6.68 19.87 12.06
C GLU A 208 5.62 20.11 10.98
N ARG A 209 5.11 19.05 10.34
CA ARG A 209 4.04 19.12 9.31
C ARG A 209 2.64 19.16 9.89
N GLY A 210 2.47 18.98 11.20
CA GLY A 210 1.16 18.94 11.83
C GLY A 210 0.33 17.69 11.48
N ILE A 211 0.98 16.61 11.02
CA ILE A 211 0.32 15.33 10.74
C ILE A 211 -0.33 14.79 12.02
N SER A 212 -1.56 14.30 11.90
CA SER A 212 -2.31 13.74 13.04
C SER A 212 -1.65 12.44 13.53
N ILE A 213 -1.35 12.37 14.82
CA ILE A 213 -0.74 11.21 15.47
C ILE A 213 -1.69 10.68 16.55
N ALA A 214 -1.88 9.37 16.58
CA ALA A 214 -2.52 8.65 17.68
C ALA A 214 -1.52 7.66 18.29
N ASP A 215 -1.50 7.55 19.62
CA ASP A 215 -0.61 6.63 20.33
C ASP A 215 -1.42 5.55 21.05
N MET A 216 -1.16 4.27 20.72
CA MET A 216 -1.88 3.13 21.30
C MET A 216 -1.40 2.77 22.72
N VAL A 217 -0.25 3.28 23.16
CA VAL A 217 0.26 3.14 24.52
C VAL A 217 -0.40 4.17 25.43
N GLU A 218 -0.54 5.41 24.97
CA GLU A 218 -1.21 6.48 25.74
C GLU A 218 -2.74 6.37 25.70
N ASN A 219 -3.31 5.92 24.58
CA ASN A 219 -4.75 5.72 24.42
C ASN A 219 -5.09 4.31 23.93
N ASP A 220 -5.54 3.47 24.85
CA ASP A 220 -6.00 2.10 24.55
C ASP A 220 -7.18 2.06 23.56
N ARG A 221 -7.92 3.16 23.41
CA ARG A 221 -9.05 3.30 22.48
C ARG A 221 -8.67 3.92 21.14
N ALA A 222 -7.40 4.23 20.88
CA ALA A 222 -6.94 4.91 19.67
C ALA A 222 -7.51 4.28 18.37
N LEU A 223 -7.56 2.94 18.28
CA LEU A 223 -8.10 2.25 17.11
C LEU A 223 -9.64 2.37 16.98
N LEU A 224 -10.37 2.44 18.09
CA LEU A 224 -11.83 2.60 18.09
C LEU A 224 -12.25 4.02 17.67
N GLU A 225 -11.35 4.99 17.83
CA GLU A 225 -11.55 6.39 17.43
C GLU A 225 -11.26 6.62 15.94
N LEU A 226 -10.71 5.63 15.24
CA LEU A 226 -10.55 5.64 13.78
C LEU A 226 -11.91 5.39 13.12
N LYS A 227 -12.68 6.47 12.94
CA LYS A 227 -14.05 6.42 12.38
C LYS A 227 -14.10 6.41 10.85
N GLU A 228 -13.01 6.83 10.20
CA GLU A 228 -12.97 6.97 8.75
C GLU A 228 -12.34 5.74 8.10
N ILE A 229 -12.92 5.31 6.99
CA ILE A 229 -12.35 4.26 6.14
C ILE A 229 -11.20 4.88 5.34
N PRO A 230 -9.96 4.39 5.45
CA PRO A 230 -8.84 4.89 4.67
C PRO A 230 -8.87 4.35 3.24
N ASP A 231 -8.32 5.11 2.28
CA ASP A 231 -8.02 4.59 0.95
C ASP A 231 -6.79 3.66 0.99
N VAL A 232 -5.82 3.97 1.87
CA VAL A 232 -4.61 3.17 2.05
C VAL A 232 -4.29 2.99 3.53
N ILE A 233 -3.93 1.76 3.89
CA ILE A 233 -3.29 1.39 5.14
C ILE A 233 -1.85 0.98 4.84
N VAL A 234 -0.90 1.51 5.60
CA VAL A 234 0.51 1.15 5.48
C VAL A 234 0.96 0.46 6.78
N ASP A 235 1.64 -0.67 6.64
CA ASP A 235 2.21 -1.48 7.71
C ASP A 235 3.76 -1.38 7.75
N PRO A 236 4.29 -0.34 8.41
CA PRO A 236 5.68 -0.25 8.83
C PRO A 236 5.89 -0.63 10.31
N ILE A 237 5.13 -1.58 10.87
CA ILE A 237 5.24 -1.88 12.31
C ILE A 237 6.55 -2.61 12.62
N TYR A 238 6.79 -3.77 12.02
CA TYR A 238 7.99 -4.57 12.23
C TYR A 238 8.57 -5.10 10.91
N GLY A 239 9.88 -4.96 10.72
CA GLY A 239 10.62 -5.46 9.56
C GLY A 239 11.56 -6.61 9.90
N THR A 240 12.76 -6.63 9.30
CA THR A 240 13.77 -7.70 9.44
C THR A 240 14.16 -8.09 10.87
N GLY A 241 13.92 -7.23 11.86
CA GLY A 241 14.19 -7.49 13.29
C GLY A 241 13.12 -8.34 14.00
N PHE A 242 11.94 -8.54 13.42
CA PHE A 242 10.85 -9.25 14.08
C PHE A 242 11.16 -10.74 14.28
N ARG A 243 10.81 -11.28 15.45
CA ARG A 243 10.93 -12.71 15.76
C ARG A 243 9.72 -13.17 16.60
N GLY A 244 9.24 -14.38 16.33
CA GLY A 244 8.20 -15.01 17.14
C GLY A 244 6.78 -14.59 16.75
N LYS A 245 5.95 -14.28 17.75
CA LYS A 245 4.50 -14.07 17.59
C LYS A 245 4.10 -12.66 17.94
N LEU A 246 3.15 -12.10 17.20
CA LEU A 246 2.54 -10.82 17.54
C LEU A 246 1.83 -10.89 18.91
N ARG A 247 1.98 -9.84 19.71
CA ARG A 247 1.40 -9.68 21.04
C ARG A 247 0.99 -8.23 21.25
N GLY A 248 0.19 -7.96 22.29
CA GLY A 248 -0.16 -6.61 22.72
C GLY A 248 -0.69 -5.74 21.58
N ASN A 249 -0.18 -4.51 21.49
CA ASN A 249 -0.60 -3.54 20.48
C ASN A 249 -0.25 -3.98 19.05
N GLY A 250 0.91 -4.60 18.83
CA GLY A 250 1.26 -5.17 17.51
C GLY A 250 0.21 -6.18 17.00
N LEU A 251 -0.30 -7.05 17.86
CA LEU A 251 -1.38 -7.98 17.49
C LEU A 251 -2.70 -7.26 17.22
N ARG A 252 -3.05 -6.26 18.03
CA ARG A 252 -4.29 -5.48 17.86
C ARG A 252 -4.27 -4.67 16.56
N ALA A 253 -3.13 -4.06 16.24
CA ALA A 253 -2.90 -3.35 14.99
C ALA A 253 -3.02 -4.31 13.79
N ALA A 254 -2.37 -5.48 13.84
CA ALA A 254 -2.49 -6.47 12.76
C ALA A 254 -3.93 -6.95 12.53
N ILE A 255 -4.70 -7.19 13.62
CA ILE A 255 -6.13 -7.53 13.51
C ILE A 255 -6.92 -6.41 12.86
N TYR A 256 -6.68 -5.15 13.24
CA TYR A 256 -7.33 -3.99 12.63
C TYR A 256 -7.00 -3.89 11.14
N ILE A 257 -5.71 -3.94 10.77
CA ILE A 257 -5.24 -3.87 9.38
C ILE A 257 -5.87 -5.00 8.55
N ASN A 258 -5.90 -6.22 9.10
CA ASN A 258 -6.42 -7.39 8.40
C ASN A 258 -7.93 -7.32 8.12
N SER A 259 -8.69 -6.50 8.86
CA SER A 259 -10.11 -6.25 8.56
C SER A 259 -10.33 -5.53 7.22
N PHE A 260 -9.26 -4.97 6.63
CA PHE A 260 -9.24 -4.32 5.31
C PHE A 260 -8.43 -5.11 4.26
N SER A 261 -7.88 -6.27 4.62
CA SER A 261 -6.95 -7.03 3.76
C SER A 261 -7.64 -7.96 2.76
N VAL A 262 -6.87 -8.47 1.79
CA VAL A 262 -7.30 -9.48 0.80
C VAL A 262 -7.85 -10.77 1.39
N ASN A 263 -7.52 -11.08 2.65
CA ASN A 263 -7.90 -12.33 3.33
C ASN A 263 -8.99 -12.10 4.40
N SER A 264 -9.70 -10.97 4.38
CA SER A 264 -10.72 -10.63 5.39
C SER A 264 -11.96 -11.55 5.41
N GLY A 265 -12.01 -12.63 4.60
CA GLY A 265 -13.12 -13.58 4.55
C GLY A 265 -14.44 -12.95 4.08
N ASN A 266 -15.57 -13.44 4.63
CA ASN A 266 -16.95 -12.98 4.32
C ASN A 266 -17.36 -11.68 5.03
N LEU A 267 -16.43 -10.93 5.65
CA LEU A 267 -16.73 -9.58 6.09
C LEU A 267 -16.96 -8.70 4.84
N PRO A 268 -17.83 -7.68 4.91
CA PRO A 268 -17.96 -6.69 3.84
C PRO A 268 -16.63 -5.94 3.78
N ALA A 269 -15.67 -6.50 3.04
CA ALA A 269 -14.37 -5.89 2.84
C ALA A 269 -14.64 -4.48 2.32
N HIS A 270 -14.02 -3.49 2.93
CA HIS A 270 -13.85 -2.20 2.30
C HIS A 270 -12.94 -2.45 1.10
N LYS A 271 -13.53 -2.97 -0.01
CA LYS A 271 -12.84 -3.49 -1.20
C LYS A 271 -11.95 -2.44 -1.87
N ASP A 272 -12.16 -1.18 -1.50
CA ASP A 272 -11.47 -0.02 -2.03
C ASP A 272 -10.22 0.35 -1.21
N THR A 273 -10.06 -0.17 0.03
CA THR A 273 -8.87 0.07 0.85
C THR A 273 -7.71 -0.81 0.41
N MET A 274 -6.55 -0.21 0.15
CA MET A 274 -5.31 -0.93 -0.09
C MET A 274 -4.51 -1.10 1.21
N VAL A 275 -3.90 -2.27 1.40
CA VAL A 275 -2.94 -2.53 2.49
C VAL A 275 -1.56 -2.72 1.88
N VAL A 276 -0.59 -1.90 2.29
CA VAL A 276 0.80 -1.95 1.84
C VAL A 276 1.72 -2.26 3.02
N ALA A 277 2.45 -3.38 2.97
CA ALA A 277 3.48 -3.66 3.95
C ALA A 277 4.81 -3.04 3.53
N ILE A 278 5.54 -2.51 4.51
CA ILE A 278 6.88 -1.97 4.34
C ILE A 278 7.89 -3.03 4.81
N ASP A 279 8.81 -3.32 3.92
CA ASP A 279 9.83 -4.35 3.98
C ASP A 279 9.33 -5.80 4.03
N ILE A 280 8.60 -6.16 5.08
CA ILE A 280 8.04 -7.48 5.37
C ILE A 280 6.70 -7.25 6.10
N PRO A 281 5.60 -7.96 5.77
CA PRO A 281 4.37 -7.87 6.53
C PRO A 281 4.59 -8.18 8.02
N SER A 282 4.14 -7.29 8.89
CA SER A 282 4.37 -7.39 10.32
C SER A 282 3.77 -8.67 10.89
N GLY A 283 4.59 -9.42 11.63
CA GLY A 283 4.27 -10.74 12.15
C GLY A 283 4.96 -11.88 11.40
N LEU A 284 5.45 -11.65 10.18
CA LEU A 284 6.28 -12.62 9.47
C LEU A 284 7.76 -12.47 9.86
N GLY A 285 8.43 -13.60 10.08
CA GLY A 285 9.88 -13.62 10.17
C GLY A 285 10.49 -13.53 8.78
N GLY A 286 11.42 -12.60 8.53
CA GLY A 286 12.02 -12.44 7.19
C GLY A 286 12.77 -13.67 6.68
N ASP A 287 13.38 -14.44 7.59
CA ASP A 287 14.13 -15.66 7.29
C ASP A 287 13.26 -16.93 7.31
N LEU A 288 11.94 -16.79 7.39
CA LEU A 288 11.01 -17.91 7.50
C LEU A 288 11.03 -18.78 6.24
N THR A 289 11.32 -20.07 6.42
CA THR A 289 11.30 -21.08 5.35
C THR A 289 10.45 -22.31 5.68
N ASP A 290 10.03 -22.49 6.95
CA ASP A 290 9.13 -23.57 7.38
C ASP A 290 7.73 -23.03 7.67
N GLU A 291 6.71 -23.56 6.99
CA GLU A 291 5.30 -23.18 7.18
C GLU A 291 4.82 -23.40 8.63
N LYS A 292 5.41 -24.35 9.37
CA LYS A 292 5.03 -24.63 10.77
C LYS A 292 5.35 -23.48 11.72
N GLU A 293 6.27 -22.60 11.33
CA GLU A 293 6.66 -21.43 12.11
C GLU A 293 5.84 -20.18 11.75
N LEU A 294 4.91 -20.29 10.79
CA LEU A 294 4.06 -19.19 10.33
C LEU A 294 3.15 -18.69 11.46
N GLU A 295 3.22 -17.40 11.76
CA GLU A 295 2.22 -16.71 12.59
C GLU A 295 1.04 -16.29 11.72
N THR A 296 -0.08 -17.01 11.83
CA THR A 296 -1.25 -16.79 10.97
C THR A 296 -1.99 -15.48 11.23
N ARG A 297 -1.67 -14.78 12.32
CA ARG A 297 -2.22 -13.46 12.64
C ARG A 297 -1.35 -12.31 12.11
N SER A 298 -0.34 -12.61 11.31
CA SER A 298 0.46 -11.60 10.60
C SER A 298 -0.40 -10.75 9.69
N VAL A 299 0.09 -9.55 9.38
CA VAL A 299 -0.57 -8.67 8.41
C VAL A 299 -0.64 -9.36 7.04
N SER A 300 -1.81 -9.29 6.41
CA SER A 300 -2.03 -9.67 5.02
C SER A 300 -2.09 -8.40 4.17
N ALA A 301 -1.07 -8.18 3.36
CA ALA A 301 -0.96 -7.01 2.49
C ALA A 301 -1.45 -7.33 1.06
N HIS A 302 -1.96 -6.30 0.39
CA HIS A 302 -2.18 -6.34 -1.06
C HIS A 302 -0.85 -6.23 -1.82
N CYS A 303 0.09 -5.47 -1.25
CA CYS A 303 1.42 -5.23 -1.79
C CYS A 303 2.44 -5.15 -0.65
N THR A 304 3.65 -5.66 -0.88
CA THR A 304 4.81 -5.49 0.00
C THR A 304 5.90 -4.76 -0.78
N VAL A 305 6.34 -3.62 -0.27
CA VAL A 305 7.52 -2.92 -0.80
C VAL A 305 8.73 -3.37 0.02
N THR A 306 9.58 -4.21 -0.56
CA THR A 306 10.79 -4.71 0.11
C THR A 306 12.03 -3.99 -0.38
N PHE A 307 12.96 -3.72 0.54
CA PHE A 307 14.11 -2.87 0.23
C PHE A 307 15.33 -3.69 -0.21
N HIS A 308 15.94 -3.22 -1.29
CA HIS A 308 17.15 -3.71 -1.97
C HIS A 308 17.08 -5.15 -2.53
N ALA A 309 16.60 -6.11 -1.74
CA ALA A 309 16.47 -7.50 -2.13
C ALA A 309 15.33 -8.18 -1.38
N LYS A 310 14.80 -9.25 -1.98
CA LYS A 310 13.81 -10.12 -1.33
C LYS A 310 14.45 -10.81 -0.11
N LYS A 311 13.64 -11.16 0.87
CA LYS A 311 14.01 -12.00 2.02
C LYS A 311 13.50 -13.42 1.79
N PRO A 312 14.04 -14.46 2.45
CA PRO A 312 13.58 -15.84 2.28
C PRO A 312 12.06 -16.01 2.34
N VAL A 313 11.38 -15.30 3.24
CA VAL A 313 9.92 -15.36 3.38
C VAL A 313 9.17 -14.93 2.11
N HIS A 314 9.69 -13.98 1.34
CA HIS A 314 9.07 -13.48 0.11
C HIS A 314 9.06 -14.51 -1.02
N LEU A 315 9.86 -15.58 -0.89
CA LEU A 315 9.93 -16.67 -1.86
C LEU A 315 9.04 -17.85 -1.50
N GLN A 316 8.45 -17.85 -0.30
CA GLN A 316 7.67 -18.97 0.20
C GLN A 316 6.22 -18.92 -0.29
N LYS A 317 5.74 -20.04 -0.85
CA LYS A 317 4.34 -20.15 -1.32
C LYS A 317 3.33 -19.91 -0.21
N PHE A 318 3.62 -20.39 1.00
CA PHE A 318 2.73 -20.22 2.16
C PHE A 318 2.69 -18.76 2.66
N ALA A 319 3.68 -17.93 2.33
CA ALA A 319 3.74 -16.52 2.70
C ALA A 319 3.11 -15.60 1.63
N ALA A 320 2.89 -16.09 0.41
CA ALA A 320 2.30 -15.32 -0.69
C ALA A 320 0.95 -14.64 -0.34
N PRO A 321 0.02 -15.28 0.40
CA PRO A 321 -1.23 -14.63 0.81
C PRO A 321 -1.04 -13.44 1.75
N TYR A 322 0.10 -13.36 2.44
CA TYR A 322 0.43 -12.28 3.37
C TYR A 322 1.23 -11.16 2.68
N CYS A 323 2.10 -11.52 1.74
CA CYS A 323 2.95 -10.54 1.05
C CYS A 323 2.20 -9.82 -0.08
N GLY A 324 1.23 -10.48 -0.72
CA GLY A 324 0.58 -9.96 -1.92
C GLY A 324 1.57 -9.75 -3.07
N LYS A 325 1.41 -8.68 -3.85
CA LYS A 325 2.38 -8.29 -4.87
C LYS A 325 3.67 -7.81 -4.19
N ILE A 326 4.82 -8.35 -4.58
CA ILE A 326 6.11 -7.89 -4.04
C ILE A 326 6.75 -6.92 -5.03
N VAL A 327 7.12 -5.73 -4.55
CA VAL A 327 7.91 -4.73 -5.27
C VAL A 327 9.25 -4.59 -4.57
N VAL A 328 10.35 -4.77 -5.29
CA VAL A 328 11.70 -4.56 -4.75
C VAL A 328 12.10 -3.12 -5.06
N ALA A 329 12.33 -2.33 -4.02
CA ALA A 329 12.75 -0.94 -4.12
C ALA A 329 14.25 -0.82 -3.91
N ASP A 330 14.94 -0.19 -4.86
CA ASP A 330 16.35 0.17 -4.71
C ASP A 330 16.52 1.33 -3.73
N ILE A 331 17.37 1.13 -2.73
CA ILE A 331 17.68 2.11 -1.67
C ILE A 331 19.09 2.69 -1.80
N GLY A 332 19.78 2.42 -2.91
CA GLY A 332 21.10 2.97 -3.23
C GLY A 332 22.28 2.10 -2.82
N ILE A 333 22.03 0.87 -2.33
CA ILE A 333 23.10 -0.10 -2.07
C ILE A 333 23.55 -0.69 -3.42
N ASP A 334 24.85 -0.68 -3.69
CA ASP A 334 25.44 -1.17 -4.92
C ASP A 334 25.25 -2.69 -5.11
N GLU A 335 24.60 -3.09 -6.22
CA GLU A 335 24.27 -4.48 -6.56
C GLU A 335 25.51 -5.40 -6.68
N GLU A 336 26.68 -4.89 -7.08
CA GLU A 336 27.90 -5.73 -7.17
C GLU A 336 28.33 -6.28 -5.79
N ARG A 337 27.86 -5.66 -4.71
CA ARG A 337 28.16 -6.06 -3.32
C ARG A 337 27.29 -7.20 -2.81
N LEU A 338 26.14 -7.48 -3.46
CA LEU A 338 25.29 -8.63 -3.14
C LEU A 338 26.02 -9.97 -3.31
N TRP A 339 27.00 -10.03 -4.21
CA TRP A 339 27.71 -11.26 -4.57
C TRP A 339 28.86 -11.62 -3.61
N LYS A 340 29.22 -10.74 -2.66
CA LYS A 340 30.37 -10.92 -1.74
C LYS A 340 29.96 -11.21 -0.30
N VAL A 341 28.74 -11.67 -0.07
CA VAL A 341 28.26 -12.03 1.29
C VAL A 341 28.18 -13.54 1.43
N GLU A 342 29.35 -14.19 1.55
CA GLU A 342 29.42 -15.52 2.17
C GLU A 342 29.21 -15.36 3.68
N VAL A 343 28.23 -16.09 4.23
CA VAL A 343 28.01 -16.16 5.66
C VAL A 343 28.81 -17.36 6.16
N TRP A 344 29.81 -17.10 6.98
CA TRP A 344 30.57 -18.13 7.70
C TRP A 344 29.72 -18.78 8.79
#